data_AF-A0AA86IR40-F1
#
_entry.id   AF-A0AA86IR40-F1
#
_cell.length_a   1.000
_cell.length_b   1.000
_cell.length_c   1.000
_cell.angle_alpha   90.00
_cell.angle_beta   90.00
_cell.angle_gamma   90.00
#
_symmetry.space_group_name_H-M   'P 1'
#
loop_
_entity.id
_entity.type
_entity.pdbx_description
1 polymer ?
#
loop_
_entity_poly.entity_id
_entity_poly.type
_entity_poly.pdbx_seq_one_letter_code
_entity_poly.pdbx_strand_id
1 'polypeptide(L)' 'MKETQGQCDWYDIVRRSDGKLIGSMPFENRCLVYTKNGIVSCRPLLDDEGIFNLSSGTRFLHRLGYRVTQPSDMIISTD' A
#
# COMPACT_ATOMS: atom_id res chain seq x y z
N MET A 1 13.67 -26.42 -18.48
CA MET A 1 13.11 -25.71 -17.30
C MET A 1 11.72 -25.27 -17.71
N LYS A 2 10.65 -25.89 -17.20
CA LYS A 2 9.29 -25.41 -17.50
C LYS A 2 9.07 -24.19 -16.63
N GLU A 3 8.89 -23.02 -17.25
CA GLU A 3 8.36 -21.86 -16.55
C GLU A 3 6.98 -22.25 -16.05
N THR A 4 6.87 -22.49 -14.75
CA THR A 4 5.58 -22.53 -14.09
C THR A 4 5.04 -21.10 -14.21
N GLN A 5 4.23 -20.83 -15.22
CA GLN A 5 3.39 -19.65 -15.29
C GLN A 5 2.48 -19.72 -14.06
N GLY A 6 2.98 -19.16 -12.95
CA GLY A 6 2.22 -19.00 -11.74
C GLY A 6 0.97 -18.25 -12.13
N GLN A 7 -0.18 -18.82 -11.80
CA GLN A 7 -1.46 -18.14 -11.87
C GLN A 7 -1.32 -16.87 -11.03
N CYS A 8 -1.04 -15.76 -11.70
CA CYS A 8 -0.82 -14.49 -11.04
C CYS A 8 -2.21 -14.04 -10.62
N ASP A 9 -2.51 -14.07 -9.32
CA ASP A 9 -3.77 -13.58 -8.80
C ASP A 9 -3.89 -12.08 -9.09
N TRP A 10 -5.10 -11.58 -9.29
CA TRP A 10 -5.38 -10.18 -9.62
C TRP A 10 -6.35 -9.58 -8.62
N TYR A 11 -6.16 -8.28 -8.37
CA TYR A 11 -7.10 -7.45 -7.64
C TYR A 11 -7.85 -6.51 -8.58
N ASP A 12 -9.16 -6.42 -8.41
CA ASP A 12 -10.00 -5.43 -9.07
C ASP A 12 -10.30 -4.26 -8.14
N ILE A 13 -10.16 -3.04 -8.68
CA ILE A 13 -10.58 -1.81 -8.03
C ILE A 13 -11.97 -1.46 -8.53
N VAL A 14 -12.97 -1.60 -7.66
CA VAL A 14 -14.38 -1.39 -8.00
C VAL A 14 -14.89 -0.12 -7.34
N ARG A 15 -15.55 0.75 -8.11
CA ARG A 15 -16.27 1.89 -7.55
C ARG A 15 -17.55 1.39 -6.89
N ARG A 16 -17.64 1.59 -5.58
CA ARG A 16 -18.71 1.03 -4.76
C ARG A 16 -20.13 1.49 -5.15
N SER A 17 -20.29 2.73 -5.62
CA SER A 17 -21.61 3.33 -5.86
C SER A 17 -22.36 2.73 -7.04
N ASP A 18 -21.65 2.31 -8.09
CA ASP A 18 -22.21 1.83 -9.36
C ASP A 18 -21.68 0.45 -9.76
N GLY A 19 -20.80 -0.14 -8.94
CA GLY A 19 -20.17 -1.44 -9.22
C GLY A 19 -19.19 -1.42 -10.39
N LYS A 20 -18.82 -0.24 -10.91
CA LYS A 20 -17.96 -0.15 -12.09
C LYS A 20 -16.52 -0.56 -11.78
N LEU A 21 -15.97 -1.46 -12.59
CA LEU A 21 -14.54 -1.77 -12.59
C LEU A 21 -13.74 -0.54 -13.06
N ILE A 22 -12.83 -0.06 -12.23
CA ILE A 22 -11.99 1.11 -12.50
C ILE A 22 -10.60 0.69 -12.98
N GLY A 23 -10.11 -0.47 -12.55
CA GLY A 23 -8.86 -1.05 -13.01
C GLY A 23 -8.54 -2.34 -12.27
N SER A 24 -7.50 -3.03 -12.75
CA SER A 24 -7.03 -4.30 -12.19
C SER A 24 -5.51 -4.22 -11.97
N MET A 25 -5.00 -4.93 -10.96
CA MET A 25 -3.57 -5.00 -10.67
C MET A 25 -3.14 -6.40 -10.24
N PRO A 26 -1.90 -6.83 -10.58
CA PRO A 26 -1.37 -8.11 -10.11
C PRO A 26 -1.25 -8.14 -8.58
N PHE A 27 -1.50 -9.30 -7.98
CA PHE A 27 -1.42 -9.55 -6.54
C PHE A 27 -0.03 -9.24 -5.95
N GLU A 28 1.03 -9.54 -6.70
CA GLU A 28 2.41 -9.39 -6.23
C GLU A 28 2.91 -7.94 -6.32
N ASN A 29 2.17 -7.04 -6.98
CA ASN A 29 2.62 -5.66 -7.15
C ASN A 29 2.32 -4.80 -5.91
N ARG A 30 3.34 -4.06 -5.47
CA ARG A 30 3.16 -2.97 -4.50
C ARG A 30 2.79 -1.70 -5.26
N CYS A 31 1.58 -1.18 -5.04
CA CYS A 31 1.06 -0.01 -5.74
C CYS A 31 0.57 1.05 -4.77
N LEU A 32 0.75 2.33 -5.14
CA LEU A 32 0.05 3.45 -4.53
C LEU A 32 -1.30 3.64 -5.25
N VAL A 33 -2.38 3.62 -4.48
CA VAL A 33 -3.74 3.90 -4.96
C VAL A 33 -4.22 5.19 -4.33
N TYR A 34 -4.61 6.16 -5.15
CA TYR A 34 -5.15 7.42 -4.65
C TYR A 34 -6.26 7.95 -5.56
N THR A 35 -7.11 8.78 -4.97
CA THR A 35 -8.17 9.48 -5.68
C THR A 35 -8.03 10.98 -5.51
N LYS A 36 -8.22 11.75 -6.59
CA LYS A 36 -8.18 13.21 -6.56
C LYS A 36 -9.13 13.77 -7.61
N ASN A 37 -10.07 14.62 -7.20
CA ASN A 37 -11.04 15.26 -8.09
C ASN A 37 -11.81 14.26 -8.99
N GLY A 38 -12.17 13.09 -8.45
CA GLY A 38 -12.88 12.04 -9.20
C GLY A 38 -12.01 11.18 -10.11
N ILE A 39 -10.71 11.47 -10.22
CA ILE A 39 -9.74 10.62 -10.91
C ILE A 39 -9.20 9.59 -9.93
N VAL A 40 -9.23 8.32 -10.32
CA VAL A 40 -8.57 7.22 -9.60
C VAL A 40 -7.28 6.91 -10.33
N SER A 41 -6.17 6.86 -9.59
CA SER A 41 -4.87 6.50 -10.12
C SER A 41 -4.30 5.34 -9.32
N CYS A 42 -3.73 4.37 -10.03
CA CYS A 42 -2.94 3.28 -9.48
C CYS A 42 -1.57 3.33 -10.15
N ARG A 43 -0.50 3.41 -9.36
CA ARG A 43 0.86 3.28 -9.89
C ARG A 43 1.68 2.31 -9.05
N PRO A 44 2.60 1.54 -9.65
CA PRO A 44 3.62 0.83 -8.91
C PRO A 44 4.41 1.79 -8.01
N LEU A 45 4.85 1.29 -6.86
CA LEU A 45 5.81 2.00 -6.02
C LEU A 45 7.16 2.10 -6.72
N LEU A 46 7.84 3.22 -6.50
CA LEU A 46 9.23 3.40 -6.92
C LEU A 46 10.15 2.57 -6.01
N ASP A 47 11.39 2.34 -6.45
CA ASP A 47 12.37 1.52 -5.71
C ASP A 47 12.70 2.10 -4.32
N ASP A 48 12.58 3.42 -4.16
CA ASP A 48 12.81 4.16 -2.91
C ASP A 48 11.54 4.36 -2.07
N GLU A 49 10.39 3.84 -2.52
CA GLU A 49 9.13 3.93 -1.78
C GLU A 49 8.86 2.66 -0.96
N GLY A 50 8.61 2.85 0.33
CA GLY A 50 8.29 1.79 1.27
C GLY A 50 6.85 1.88 1.79
N ILE A 51 6.21 0.72 1.96
CA ILE A 51 4.97 0.61 2.74
C ILE A 51 5.34 0.27 4.17
N PHE A 52 4.90 1.10 5.10
CA PHE A 52 5.15 0.92 6.53
C PHE A 52 3.82 0.94 7.28
N ASN A 53 3.61 -0.03 8.17
CA ASN A 53 2.73 0.19 9.30
C ASN A 53 3.40 1.12 10.32
N LEU A 54 2.64 1.67 11.27
CA LEU A 54 3.17 2.64 12.24
C LEU A 54 4.42 2.14 12.97
N SER A 55 4.41 0.90 13.45
CA SER A 55 5.55 0.30 14.16
C SER A 55 6.81 0.19 13.29
N SER A 56 6.65 -0.28 12.04
CA SER A 56 7.75 -0.41 11.09
C SER A 56 8.29 0.95 10.63
N GLY A 57 7.42 1.94 10.47
CA GLY A 57 7.78 3.32 10.12
C GLY A 57 8.55 4.00 11.24
N THR A 58 8.07 3.91 12.48
CA THR A 58 8.79 4.44 13.66
C THR A 58 10.17 3.81 13.81
N ARG A 59 10.27 2.48 13.64
CA ARG A 59 11.57 1.79 13.69
C ARG A 59 12.49 2.22 12.54
N PHE A 60 11.96 2.42 11.34
CA PHE A 60 12.72 2.94 10.21
C PHE A 60 13.30 4.33 10.51
N LEU A 61 12.48 5.25 11.03
CA LEU A 61 12.91 6.59 11.43
C LEU A 61 13.99 6.57 12.53
N HIS A 62 13.87 5.69 13.53
CA HIS A 62 14.91 5.53 14.54
C HIS A 62 16.25 5.06 13.96
N ARG A 63 16.23 4.14 12.99
CA ARG A 63 17.45 3.69 12.29
C ARG A 63 18.14 4.80 11.50
N LEU A 64 17.37 5.79 11.05
CA LEU A 64 17.89 7.00 10.41
C LEU A 64 18.38 8.07 11.41
N GLY A 65 18.30 7.81 12.71
CA GLY A 65 18.75 8.73 13.76
C GLY A 65 17.71 9.75 14.23
N TYR A 66 16.47 9.66 13.74
CA TYR A 66 15.40 10.53 14.21
C TYR A 66 14.95 10.16 15.64
N ARG A 67 14.63 11.18 16.43
CA ARG A 67 13.95 11.04 17.72
C ARG A 67 12.45 11.21 17.51
N VAL A 68 11.75 10.10 17.34
CA VAL A 68 10.29 10.08 17.26
C VAL A 68 9.75 10.31 18.67
N THR A 69 9.06 11.43 18.88
CA THR A 69 8.34 11.71 20.13
C THR A 69 7.03 10.93 20.20
N GLN A 70 6.37 10.95 21.35
CA GLN A 70 5.12 10.23 21.61
C GLN A 70 4.13 10.34 20.43
N PRO A 71 3.47 9.24 20.03
CA PRO A 71 2.47 9.27 18.97
C PRO A 71 1.40 10.32 19.27
N SER A 72 1.08 11.16 18.29
CA SER A 72 -0.06 12.09 18.39
C SER A 72 -1.41 11.39 18.28
N ASP A 73 -1.42 10.19 17.69
CA ASP A 73 -2.61 9.40 17.45
C ASP A 73 -2.95 8.53 18.66
N MET A 74 -4.24 8.33 18.91
CA MET A 74 -4.73 7.40 19.94
C MET A 74 -4.48 5.95 19.48
N ILE A 75 -3.32 5.41 19.83
CA ILE A 75 -3.03 3.99 19.64
C ILE A 75 -3.77 3.23 20.75
N ILE A 76 -4.88 2.58 20.42
CA ILE A 76 -5.49 1.61 21.32
C ILE A 76 -4.56 0.39 21.32
N SER A 77 -3.89 0.14 22.46
CA SER A 77 -3.13 -1.10 22.65
C SER A 77 -4.13 -2.26 22.67
N THR A 78 -4.12 -3.08 21.62
CA THR A 78 -4.71 -4.43 21.67
C THR A 78 -3.59 -5.38 22.12
N ASP A 79 -3.33 -5.38 23.43
CA ASP A 79 -2.75 -6.55 24.11
C ASP A 79 -3.85 -7.57 24.40
#